data_AF-A0AAU3TMZ5-F1
#
_entry.id   AF-A0AAU3TMZ5-F1
#
_cell.length_a   1.000
_cell.length_b   1.000
_cell.length_c   1.000
_cell.angle_alpha   90.00
_cell.angle_beta   90.00
_cell.angle_gamma   90.00
#
_symmetry.space_group_name_H-M   'P 1'
#
loop_
_entity.id
_entity.type
_entity.pdbx_description
1 polymer ?
#
loop_
_entity_poly.entity_id
_entity_poly.type
_entity_poly.pdbx_seq_one_letter_code
_entity_poly.pdbx_strand_id
1 'polypeptide(L)'
;MDPLRSALVVATDVCFLVFVVSWIAGAVHFGAKSQAGLHGWVRGLRRTLPRRVLLIAGVYVLFTLVGHSRGFWRHLQYWQPELALLGGLLAIASTALLLWARWVLGTMWASVPTVQEHHELRTDGPYRLVRHPIYTGLLGLLLGATLACGFGVWTAFLAVAVPWLLRRVHVEDGLMAHQFGGSYDSYRAQVPALIPRLRPTRAGPRPVGHERQ
;
A
#
# COMPACT_ATOMS: atom_id res chain seq x y z
N MET A 1 11.12 -27.52 13.97
CA MET A 1 10.85 -26.34 13.11
C MET A 1 12.13 -26.05 12.39
N ASP A 2 12.14 -26.06 11.06
CA ASP A 2 13.36 -25.84 10.29
C ASP A 2 13.89 -24.41 10.53
N PRO A 3 15.20 -24.23 10.78
CA PRO A 3 15.78 -22.93 11.11
C PRO A 3 15.53 -21.89 10.02
N LEU A 4 15.55 -22.31 8.74
CA LEU A 4 15.19 -21.46 7.59
C LEU A 4 13.76 -20.94 7.68
N ARG A 5 12.81 -21.82 8.01
CA ARG A 5 11.40 -21.45 8.11
C ARG A 5 11.17 -20.46 9.25
N SER A 6 11.80 -20.69 10.40
CA SER A 6 11.75 -19.75 11.52
C SER A 6 12.34 -18.38 11.15
N ALA A 7 13.49 -18.35 10.47
CA ALA A 7 14.12 -17.11 10.03
C ALA A 7 13.22 -16.31 9.04
N LEU A 8 12.58 -16.99 8.09
CA LEU A 8 11.67 -16.35 7.12
C LEU A 8 10.39 -15.81 7.75
N VAL A 9 9.82 -16.52 8.74
CA VAL A 9 8.69 -16.04 9.52
C VAL A 9 9.08 -14.77 10.29
N VAL A 10 10.22 -14.80 11.00
CA VAL A 10 10.73 -13.63 11.73
C VAL A 10 10.98 -12.45 10.79
N ALA A 11 11.60 -12.67 9.62
CA ALA A 11 11.84 -11.62 8.64
C ALA A 11 10.53 -11.00 8.13
N THR A 12 9.51 -11.83 7.89
CA THR A 12 8.18 -11.36 7.48
C THR A 12 7.52 -10.55 8.58
N ASP A 13 7.57 -11.01 9.84
CA ASP A 13 7.02 -10.29 10.99
C ASP A 13 7.70 -8.93 11.18
N VAL A 14 9.04 -8.87 11.01
CA VAL A 14 9.80 -7.62 11.03
C VAL A 14 9.33 -6.68 9.91
N CYS A 15 9.07 -7.19 8.70
CA CYS A 15 8.54 -6.37 7.60
C CYS A 15 7.18 -5.75 7.95
N PHE A 16 6.27 -6.51 8.56
CA PHE A 16 4.99 -5.98 9.03
C PHE A 16 5.15 -4.98 10.18
N LEU A 17 6.06 -5.24 11.12
CA LEU A 17 6.33 -4.32 12.22
C LEU A 17 6.86 -2.98 11.70
N VAL A 18 7.84 -3.01 10.80
CA VAL A 18 8.38 -1.82 10.14
C VAL A 18 7.28 -1.07 9.38
N PHE A 19 6.42 -1.80 8.66
CA PHE A 19 5.24 -1.20 8.01
C PHE A 19 4.36 -0.47 9.03
N VAL A 20 3.91 -1.13 10.10
CA VAL A 20 3.01 -0.52 11.10
C VAL A 20 3.65 0.68 11.79
N VAL A 21 4.90 0.54 12.25
CA VAL A 21 5.64 1.60 12.93
C VAL A 21 5.83 2.81 12.01
N SER A 22 6.26 2.59 10.77
CA SER A 22 6.43 3.67 9.78
C SER A 22 5.12 4.38 9.46
N TRP A 23 4.01 3.64 9.42
CA TRP A 23 2.68 4.20 9.14
C TRP A 23 2.18 5.07 10.29
N ILE A 24 2.36 4.61 11.53
CA ILE A 24 2.02 5.38 12.74
C ILE A 24 2.92 6.62 12.85
N ALA A 25 4.23 6.45 12.75
CA ALA A 25 5.19 7.54 12.81
C ALA A 25 4.93 8.59 11.73
N GLY A 26 4.70 8.16 10.48
CA GLY A 26 4.33 9.06 9.39
C GLY A 26 2.99 9.77 9.63
N ALA A 27 1.97 9.07 10.12
CA ALA A 27 0.68 9.69 10.42
C ALA A 27 0.78 10.78 11.51
N VAL A 28 1.61 10.55 12.54
CA VAL A 28 1.87 11.54 13.60
C VAL A 28 2.71 12.70 13.07
N HIS A 29 3.83 12.42 12.41
CA HIS A 29 4.77 13.43 11.91
C HIS A 29 4.12 14.37 10.88
N PHE A 30 3.49 13.81 9.84
CA PHE A 30 2.84 14.60 8.80
C PHE A 30 1.52 15.21 9.26
N GLY A 31 0.85 14.59 10.23
CA GLY A 31 -0.34 15.15 10.88
C GLY A 31 -0.03 16.43 11.65
N ALA A 32 1.00 16.38 12.50
CA ALA A 32 1.47 17.53 13.27
C ALA A 32 1.98 18.68 12.37
N LYS A 33 2.58 18.33 11.22
CA LYS A 33 3.13 19.31 10.26
C LYS A 33 2.12 19.77 9.19
N SER A 34 0.84 19.37 9.29
CA SER A 34 -0.18 19.76 8.31
C SER A 34 -0.59 21.23 8.48
N GLN A 35 -0.94 21.89 7.37
CA GLN A 35 -1.34 23.31 7.30
C GLN A 35 -2.50 23.67 8.26
N ALA A 36 -3.32 22.69 8.66
CA ALA A 36 -4.47 22.87 9.53
C ALA A 36 -4.12 22.90 11.05
N GLY A 37 -2.85 22.69 11.41
CA GLY A 37 -2.38 22.60 12.80
C GLY A 37 -2.92 21.39 13.57
N LEU A 38 -2.50 21.23 14.83
CA LEU A 38 -2.89 20.09 15.69
C LEU A 38 -4.43 19.96 15.83
N HIS A 39 -5.13 21.09 15.99
CA HIS A 39 -6.59 21.13 16.13
C HIS A 39 -7.34 20.72 14.85
N GLY A 40 -6.83 21.07 13.66
CA GLY A 40 -7.38 20.61 12.38
C GLY A 40 -7.15 19.12 12.17
N TRP A 41 -5.94 18.63 12.52
CA TRP A 41 -5.61 17.21 12.44
C TRP A 41 -6.49 16.35 13.36
N VAL A 42 -6.70 16.75 14.63
CA VAL A 42 -7.56 16.02 15.57
C VAL A 42 -9.01 15.96 15.09
N ARG A 43 -9.55 17.04 14.50
CA ARG A 43 -10.90 17.03 13.90
C ARG A 43 -10.99 16.11 12.69
N GLY A 44 -10.00 16.11 11.81
CA GLY A 44 -9.92 15.18 10.68
C GLY A 44 -9.80 13.72 11.13
N LEU A 45 -9.01 13.46 12.17
CA LEU A 45 -8.88 12.15 12.77
C LEU A 45 -10.22 11.68 13.34
N ARG A 46 -10.94 12.52 14.09
CA ARG A 46 -12.28 12.22 14.62
C ARG A 46 -13.32 11.90 13.54
N ARG A 47 -13.32 12.65 12.42
CA ARG A 47 -14.23 12.39 11.29
C ARG A 47 -13.98 11.05 10.61
N THR A 48 -12.72 10.63 10.54
CA THR A 48 -12.30 9.39 9.84
C THR A 48 -12.20 8.19 10.78
N LEU A 49 -12.23 8.44 12.10
CA LEU A 49 -12.18 7.48 13.19
C LEU A 49 -13.18 6.33 13.06
N PRO A 50 -14.50 6.55 12.84
CA PRO A 50 -15.45 5.44 12.79
C PRO A 50 -15.14 4.46 11.65
N ARG A 51 -14.78 4.97 10.47
CA ARG A 51 -14.38 4.13 9.32
C ARG A 51 -13.07 3.38 9.59
N ARG A 52 -12.09 4.02 10.24
CA ARG A 52 -10.82 3.38 10.62
C ARG A 52 -11.04 2.30 11.68
N VAL A 53 -11.86 2.57 12.70
CA VAL A 53 -12.22 1.62 13.75
C VAL A 53 -12.94 0.42 13.15
N LEU A 54 -13.89 0.62 12.24
CA LEU A 54 -14.56 -0.48 11.53
C LEU A 54 -13.59 -1.34 10.71
N LEU A 55 -12.62 -0.71 10.02
CA LEU A 55 -11.60 -1.46 9.28
C LEU A 55 -10.66 -2.23 10.21
N ILE A 56 -10.18 -1.61 11.29
CA ILE A 56 -9.32 -2.27 12.28
C ILE A 56 -10.08 -3.40 12.97
N ALA A 57 -11.34 -3.18 13.36
CA ALA A 57 -12.21 -4.19 13.94
C ALA A 57 -12.47 -5.34 12.95
N GLY A 58 -12.71 -5.04 11.66
CA GLY A 58 -12.87 -6.05 10.62
C GLY A 58 -11.62 -6.89 10.40
N VAL A 59 -10.43 -6.25 10.37
CA VAL A 59 -9.14 -6.96 10.30
C VAL A 59 -8.89 -7.78 11.56
N TYR A 60 -9.21 -7.26 12.73
CA TYR A 60 -9.09 -7.97 14.00
C TYR A 60 -10.01 -9.19 14.07
N VAL A 61 -11.29 -9.03 13.70
CA VAL A 61 -12.26 -10.13 13.62
C VAL A 61 -11.81 -11.17 12.60
N LEU A 62 -11.33 -10.76 11.43
CA LEU A 62 -10.75 -11.69 10.45
C LEU A 62 -9.55 -12.44 11.05
N PHE A 63 -8.65 -11.74 11.75
CA PHE A 63 -7.49 -12.34 12.40
C PHE A 63 -7.88 -13.31 13.52
N THR A 64 -8.88 -12.99 14.35
CA THR A 64 -9.34 -13.89 15.42
C THR A 64 -10.10 -15.09 14.88
N LEU A 65 -10.95 -14.92 13.88
CA LEU A 65 -11.64 -16.03 13.20
C LEU A 65 -10.65 -16.96 12.51
N VAL A 66 -9.64 -16.41 11.85
CA VAL A 66 -8.57 -17.20 11.23
C VAL A 66 -7.68 -17.87 12.30
N GLY A 67 -7.41 -17.18 13.42
CA GLY A 67 -6.70 -17.72 14.57
C GLY A 67 -7.43 -18.89 15.25
N HIS A 68 -8.75 -18.80 15.38
CA HIS A 68 -9.60 -19.88 15.91
C HIS A 68 -9.68 -21.08 14.95
N SER A 69 -9.61 -20.82 13.65
CA SER A 69 -9.62 -21.86 12.62
C SER A 69 -8.22 -22.40 12.27
N ARG A 70 -7.19 -22.18 13.11
CA ARG A 70 -5.82 -22.68 12.88
C ARG A 70 -5.76 -24.18 12.56
N GLY A 71 -6.64 -24.99 13.16
CA GLY A 71 -6.78 -26.42 12.83
C GLY A 71 -7.14 -26.67 11.37
N PHE A 72 -8.11 -25.92 10.84
CA PHE A 72 -8.50 -25.97 9.41
C PHE A 72 -7.33 -25.56 8.50
N TRP A 73 -6.62 -24.47 8.85
CA TRP A 73 -5.51 -23.97 8.04
C TRP A 73 -4.30 -24.91 7.98
N ARG A 74 -4.11 -25.78 8.99
CA ARG A 74 -3.03 -26.79 8.96
C ARG A 74 -3.14 -27.73 7.76
N HIS A 75 -4.35 -28.02 7.28
CA HIS A 75 -4.56 -28.87 6.11
C HIS A 75 -4.20 -28.19 4.78
N LEU A 76 -4.29 -26.86 4.73
CA LEU A 76 -3.86 -26.05 3.58
C LEU A 76 -2.40 -25.60 3.68
N GLN A 77 -1.69 -26.01 4.74
CA GLN A 77 -0.33 -25.54 5.01
C GLN A 77 0.68 -26.23 4.11
N TYR A 78 0.80 -25.71 2.90
CA TYR A 78 1.83 -26.09 1.94
C TYR A 78 3.02 -25.13 2.05
N TRP A 79 4.22 -25.66 2.23
CA TRP A 79 5.45 -24.86 2.35
C TRP A 79 6.57 -25.53 1.55
N GLN A 80 7.22 -24.76 0.69
CA GLN A 80 8.35 -25.19 -0.13
C GLN A 80 9.49 -24.19 0.03
N PRO A 81 10.74 -24.63 0.28
CA PRO A 81 11.84 -23.75 0.63
C PRO A 81 12.20 -22.75 -0.48
N GLU A 82 12.14 -23.17 -1.74
CA GLU A 82 12.43 -22.31 -2.91
C GLU A 82 11.42 -21.16 -3.02
N LEU A 83 10.13 -21.49 -2.92
CA LEU A 83 9.06 -20.49 -2.90
C LEU A 83 9.16 -19.59 -1.66
N ALA A 84 9.58 -20.14 -0.53
CA ALA A 84 9.69 -19.40 0.72
C ALA A 84 10.80 -18.34 0.68
N LEU A 85 11.94 -18.65 0.07
CA LEU A 85 13.02 -17.68 -0.17
C LEU A 85 12.55 -16.54 -1.09
N LEU A 86 11.89 -16.88 -2.21
CA LEU A 86 11.31 -15.89 -3.11
C LEU A 86 10.27 -15.02 -2.41
N GLY A 87 9.45 -15.63 -1.54
CA GLY A 87 8.47 -14.93 -0.71
C GLY A 87 9.12 -13.93 0.25
N GLY A 88 10.19 -14.33 0.94
CA GLY A 88 10.93 -13.47 1.85
C GLY A 88 11.56 -12.26 1.12
N LEU A 89 12.20 -12.51 -0.01
CA LEU A 89 12.76 -11.44 -0.86
C LEU A 89 11.68 -10.49 -1.36
N LEU A 90 10.53 -11.02 -1.78
CA LEU A 90 9.39 -10.23 -2.23
C LEU A 90 8.84 -9.36 -1.08
N ALA A 91 8.72 -9.91 0.14
CA ALA A 91 8.27 -9.17 1.31
C ALA A 91 9.19 -7.96 1.61
N ILE A 92 10.51 -8.19 1.60
CA ILE A 92 11.51 -7.14 1.83
C ILE A 92 11.42 -6.05 0.75
N ALA A 93 11.41 -6.44 -0.52
CA ALA A 93 11.31 -5.51 -1.65
C ALA A 93 10.00 -4.70 -1.60
N SER A 94 8.90 -5.34 -1.22
CA SER A 94 7.58 -4.72 -1.10
C SER A 94 7.53 -3.71 0.04
N THR A 95 8.12 -4.03 1.20
CA THR A 95 8.26 -3.09 2.31
C THR A 95 9.13 -1.89 1.91
N ALA A 96 10.24 -2.11 1.20
CA ALA A 96 11.08 -1.02 0.70
C ALA A 96 10.31 -0.08 -0.26
N LEU A 97 9.56 -0.64 -1.22
CA LEU A 97 8.72 0.15 -2.14
C LEU A 97 7.68 0.97 -1.39
N LEU A 98 7.06 0.39 -0.37
CA LEU A 98 6.05 1.05 0.45
C LEU A 98 6.65 2.22 1.23
N LEU A 99 7.81 2.04 1.86
CA LEU A 99 8.51 3.10 2.57
C LEU A 99 8.93 4.23 1.63
N TRP A 100 9.45 3.89 0.45
CA TRP A 100 9.82 4.86 -0.58
C TRP A 100 8.60 5.66 -1.06
N ALA A 101 7.48 4.99 -1.34
CA ALA A 101 6.25 5.63 -1.76
C ALA A 101 5.66 6.53 -0.68
N ARG A 102 5.71 6.08 0.58
CA ARG A 102 5.23 6.87 1.72
C ARG A 102 6.08 8.11 1.95
N TRP A 103 7.39 8.00 1.77
CA TRP A 103 8.31 9.11 1.91
C TRP A 103 8.11 10.15 0.81
N VAL A 104 8.04 9.72 -0.47
CA VAL A 104 7.81 10.61 -1.62
C VAL A 104 6.46 11.33 -1.53
N LEU A 105 5.42 10.65 -1.02
CA LEU A 105 4.11 11.27 -0.84
C LEU A 105 4.09 12.28 0.32
N GLY A 106 4.98 12.15 1.30
CA GLY A 106 5.24 13.15 2.33
C GLY A 106 3.98 13.67 3.05
N THR A 107 3.84 15.00 3.07
CA THR A 107 2.71 15.77 3.64
C THR A 107 1.44 15.71 2.79
N MET A 108 1.53 15.32 1.52
CA MET A 108 0.38 15.22 0.62
C MET A 108 -0.44 13.94 0.85
N TRP A 109 0.01 13.03 1.72
CA TRP A 109 -0.75 11.85 2.11
C TRP A 109 -1.95 12.23 2.98
N ALA A 110 -3.15 12.04 2.44
CA ALA A 110 -4.40 12.09 3.19
C ALA A 110 -4.92 10.67 3.42
N SER A 111 -5.31 10.33 4.66
CA SER A 111 -5.87 9.00 4.99
C SER A 111 -7.23 8.73 4.34
N VAL A 112 -7.88 9.80 3.87
CA VAL A 112 -9.12 9.78 3.12
C VAL A 112 -8.83 10.52 1.82
N PRO A 113 -9.36 10.05 0.69
CA PRO A 113 -9.36 10.81 -0.55
C PRO A 113 -10.15 12.10 -0.32
N THR A 114 -9.48 13.12 0.17
CA THR A 114 -10.01 14.48 0.35
C THR A 114 -9.16 15.37 -0.51
N VAL A 115 -9.84 16.12 -1.38
CA VAL A 115 -9.27 17.21 -2.16
C VAL A 115 -8.65 18.19 -1.16
N GLN A 116 -7.33 18.21 -1.07
CA GLN A 116 -6.61 19.33 -0.46
C GLN A 116 -6.49 20.41 -1.53
N GLU A 117 -6.67 21.68 -1.16
CA GLU A 117 -6.69 22.83 -2.08
C GLU A 117 -5.39 23.02 -2.90
N HIS A 118 -4.33 22.27 -2.56
CA HIS A 118 -3.04 22.24 -3.28
C HIS A 118 -2.57 20.80 -3.57
N HIS A 119 -3.48 19.92 -3.98
CA HIS A 119 -3.08 18.57 -4.39
C HIS A 119 -2.35 18.66 -5.74
N GLU A 120 -1.04 18.41 -5.75
CA GLU A 120 -0.26 18.26 -6.98
C GLU A 120 -0.24 16.80 -7.41
N LEU A 121 -0.35 16.55 -8.72
CA LEU A 121 -0.23 15.22 -9.27
C LEU A 121 1.23 14.74 -9.16
N ARG A 122 1.49 13.82 -8.22
CA ARG A 122 2.80 13.21 -8.02
C ARG A 122 3.07 12.14 -9.07
N THR A 123 4.10 12.36 -9.86
CA THR A 123 4.57 11.46 -10.93
C THR A 123 6.04 11.07 -10.79
N ASP A 124 6.68 11.50 -9.70
CA ASP A 124 8.08 11.27 -9.37
C ASP A 124 8.28 10.08 -8.41
N GLY A 125 9.56 9.73 -8.16
CA GLY A 125 9.90 8.59 -7.31
C GLY A 125 9.23 7.28 -7.79
N PRO A 126 8.60 6.48 -6.91
CA PRO A 126 7.98 5.21 -7.27
C PRO A 126 6.69 5.39 -8.08
N TYR A 127 6.10 6.60 -8.08
CA TYR A 127 4.90 6.91 -8.88
C TYR A 127 5.20 6.92 -10.39
N ARG A 128 6.47 6.99 -10.80
CA ARG A 128 6.84 6.79 -12.22
C ARG A 128 6.76 5.31 -12.66
N LEU A 129 6.81 4.38 -11.71
CA LEU A 129 6.85 2.94 -11.98
C LEU A 129 5.43 2.37 -12.05
N VAL A 130 4.61 2.74 -11.07
CA VAL A 130 3.21 2.34 -10.91
C VAL A 130 2.44 3.49 -10.27
N ARG A 131 1.16 3.67 -10.62
CA ARG A 131 0.34 4.76 -10.07
C ARG A 131 0.02 4.58 -8.59
N HIS A 132 -0.04 3.32 -8.14
CA HIS A 132 -0.38 2.96 -6.77
C HIS A 132 0.73 2.14 -6.09
N PRO A 133 1.91 2.72 -5.85
CA PRO A 133 3.06 1.99 -5.32
C PRO A 133 2.84 1.49 -3.89
N ILE A 134 2.05 2.21 -3.08
CA ILE A 134 1.66 1.76 -1.74
C ILE A 134 0.82 0.47 -1.83
N TYR A 135 -0.17 0.43 -2.72
CA TYR A 135 -1.02 -0.77 -2.89
C TYR A 135 -0.26 -1.93 -3.51
N THR A 136 0.67 -1.62 -4.42
CA THR A 136 1.61 -2.60 -4.97
C THR A 136 2.45 -3.22 -3.87
N GLY A 137 3.04 -2.40 -3.00
CA GLY A 137 3.81 -2.88 -1.84
C GLY A 137 2.96 -3.67 -0.85
N LEU A 138 1.72 -3.26 -0.57
CA LEU A 138 0.82 -4.02 0.31
C LEU A 138 0.46 -5.40 -0.26
N LEU A 139 0.12 -5.48 -1.54
CA LEU A 139 -0.16 -6.76 -2.21
C LEU A 139 1.08 -7.64 -2.26
N GLY A 140 2.24 -7.07 -2.60
CA GLY A 140 3.51 -7.79 -2.62
C GLY A 140 3.93 -8.30 -1.24
N LEU A 141 3.70 -7.53 -0.17
CA LEU A 141 3.98 -7.95 1.20
C LEU A 141 3.07 -9.12 1.63
N LEU A 142 1.78 -9.07 1.32
CA LEU A 142 0.85 -10.17 1.62
C LEU A 142 1.16 -11.43 0.80
N LEU A 143 1.50 -11.27 -0.47
CA LEU A 143 1.90 -12.38 -1.33
C LEU A 143 3.23 -12.97 -0.85
N GLY A 144 4.21 -12.13 -0.54
CA GLY A 144 5.49 -12.52 0.03
C GLY A 144 5.33 -13.31 1.32
N ALA A 145 4.47 -12.84 2.23
CA ALA A 145 4.14 -13.55 3.47
C ALA A 145 3.47 -14.91 3.22
N THR A 146 2.55 -14.99 2.24
CA THR A 146 1.92 -16.25 1.82
C THR A 146 2.96 -17.26 1.35
N LEU A 147 3.93 -16.81 0.54
CA LEU A 147 4.98 -17.68 0.01
C LEU A 147 6.02 -18.06 1.09
N ALA A 148 6.44 -17.09 1.92
CA ALA A 148 7.48 -17.26 2.95
C ALA A 148 7.02 -18.13 4.13
N CYS A 149 5.82 -17.87 4.65
CA CYS A 149 5.29 -18.52 5.85
C CYS A 149 4.50 -19.81 5.53
N GLY A 150 4.12 -19.98 4.27
CA GLY A 150 3.31 -21.08 3.74
C GLY A 150 1.88 -20.67 3.42
N PHE A 151 1.28 -21.40 2.50
CA PHE A 151 -0.13 -21.24 2.14
C PHE A 151 -1.03 -21.52 3.35
N GLY A 152 -2.17 -20.83 3.45
CA GLY A 152 -3.05 -20.95 4.62
C GLY A 152 -3.71 -19.62 4.98
N VAL A 153 -3.59 -19.18 6.24
CA VAL A 153 -4.14 -17.90 6.75
C VAL A 153 -3.82 -16.71 5.83
N TRP A 154 -2.58 -16.62 5.37
CA TRP A 154 -2.13 -15.52 4.51
C TRP A 154 -2.85 -15.50 3.15
N THR A 155 -3.27 -16.68 2.65
CA THR A 155 -4.08 -16.80 1.43
C THR A 155 -5.47 -16.19 1.62
N ALA A 156 -6.08 -16.35 2.80
CA ALA A 156 -7.37 -15.71 3.11
C ALA A 156 -7.25 -14.18 3.17
N PHE A 157 -6.18 -13.68 3.80
CA PHE A 157 -5.89 -12.24 3.81
C PHE A 157 -5.69 -11.71 2.40
N LEU A 158 -4.95 -12.41 1.55
CA LEU A 158 -4.75 -12.03 0.15
C LEU A 158 -6.07 -12.03 -0.63
N ALA A 159 -6.92 -13.05 -0.46
CA ALA A 159 -8.21 -13.18 -1.12
C ALA A 159 -9.19 -12.04 -0.78
N VAL A 160 -9.12 -11.51 0.44
CA VAL A 160 -9.91 -10.34 0.86
C VAL A 160 -9.25 -9.02 0.41
N ALA A 161 -7.91 -8.92 0.54
CA ALA A 161 -7.18 -7.70 0.26
C ALA A 161 -7.20 -7.31 -1.23
N VAL A 162 -7.07 -8.29 -2.13
CA VAL A 162 -7.04 -8.06 -3.59
C VAL A 162 -8.29 -7.32 -4.09
N PRO A 163 -9.53 -7.83 -3.93
CA PRO A 163 -10.71 -7.15 -4.44
C PRO A 163 -10.95 -5.80 -3.75
N TRP A 164 -10.63 -5.70 -2.45
CA TRP A 164 -10.74 -4.43 -1.72
C TRP A 164 -9.78 -3.36 -2.24
N LEU A 165 -8.52 -3.72 -2.51
CA LEU A 165 -7.52 -2.82 -3.08
C LEU A 165 -7.82 -2.45 -4.53
N LEU A 166 -8.31 -3.39 -5.34
CA LEU A 166 -8.72 -3.08 -6.72
C LEU A 166 -9.89 -2.09 -6.75
N ARG A 167 -10.87 -2.24 -5.85
CA ARG A 167 -11.94 -1.26 -5.69
C ARG A 167 -11.39 0.11 -5.27
N ARG A 168 -10.43 0.15 -4.33
CA ARG A 168 -9.76 1.38 -3.90
C ARG A 168 -9.06 2.09 -5.05
N VAL A 169 -8.26 1.35 -5.83
CA VAL A 169 -7.58 1.84 -7.03
C VAL A 169 -8.58 2.47 -7.99
N HIS A 170 -9.71 1.80 -8.25
CA HIS A 170 -10.73 2.33 -9.16
C HIS A 170 -11.35 3.64 -8.66
N VAL A 171 -11.71 3.70 -7.38
CA VAL A 171 -12.27 4.92 -6.78
C VAL A 171 -11.26 6.07 -6.81
N GLU A 172 -9.99 5.79 -6.49
CA GLU A 172 -8.94 6.82 -6.49
C GLU A 172 -8.59 7.29 -7.90
N ASP A 173 -8.50 6.39 -8.88
CA ASP A 173 -8.31 6.77 -10.29
C ASP A 173 -9.46 7.65 -10.79
N GLY A 174 -10.71 7.38 -10.38
CA GLY A 174 -11.87 8.22 -10.70
C GLY A 174 -11.76 9.62 -10.09
N LEU A 175 -11.38 9.71 -8.82
CA LEU A 175 -11.19 11.00 -8.14
C LEU A 175 -10.04 11.81 -8.77
N MET A 176 -8.92 11.17 -9.10
CA MET A 176 -7.79 11.81 -9.75
C MET A 176 -8.15 12.30 -11.16
N ALA A 177 -8.93 11.52 -11.92
CA ALA A 177 -9.42 11.94 -13.23
C ALA A 177 -10.35 13.16 -13.12
N HIS A 178 -11.27 13.17 -12.15
CA HIS A 178 -12.13 14.33 -11.90
C HIS A 178 -11.34 15.59 -11.48
N GLN A 179 -10.28 15.43 -10.69
CA GLN A 179 -9.52 16.55 -10.16
C GLN A 179 -8.50 17.12 -11.16
N PHE A 180 -7.79 16.27 -11.90
CA PHE A 180 -6.65 16.67 -12.74
C PHE A 180 -6.91 16.56 -14.24
N GLY A 181 -8.05 15.98 -14.65
CA GLY A 181 -8.45 15.87 -16.06
C GLY A 181 -7.35 15.30 -16.97
N GLY A 182 -7.08 16.01 -18.06
CA GLY A 182 -6.15 15.58 -19.11
C GLY A 182 -4.71 15.32 -18.66
N SER A 183 -4.24 16.00 -17.60
CA SER A 183 -2.91 15.75 -17.02
C SER A 183 -2.83 14.36 -16.40
N TYR A 184 -3.90 13.92 -15.72
CA TYR A 184 -3.98 12.58 -15.16
C TYR A 184 -4.21 11.53 -16.24
N ASP A 185 -4.98 11.81 -17.28
CA ASP A 185 -5.15 10.89 -18.41
C ASP A 185 -3.81 10.61 -19.12
N SER A 186 -3.01 11.66 -19.33
CA SER A 186 -1.67 11.55 -19.92
C SER A 186 -0.74 10.70 -19.05
N TYR A 187 -0.80 10.86 -17.73
CA TYR A 187 -0.06 10.04 -16.77
C TYR A 187 -0.56 8.58 -16.75
N ARG A 188 -1.88 8.39 -16.74
CA ARG A 188 -2.55 7.08 -16.73
C ARG A 188 -2.24 6.24 -17.96
N ALA A 189 -2.06 6.88 -19.12
CA ALA A 189 -1.65 6.21 -20.35
C ALA A 189 -0.21 5.69 -20.28
N GLN A 190 0.67 6.37 -19.55
CA GLN A 190 2.10 6.08 -19.51
C GLN A 190 2.49 5.11 -18.39
N VAL A 191 1.84 5.21 -17.24
CA VAL A 191 2.22 4.49 -16.01
C VAL A 191 1.13 3.49 -15.64
N PRO A 192 1.45 2.19 -15.45
CA PRO A 192 0.45 1.17 -15.06
C PRO A 192 -0.08 1.35 -13.64
N ALA A 193 -1.23 0.75 -13.32
CA ALA A 193 -1.85 0.92 -12.00
C ALA A 193 -1.04 0.27 -10.85
N LEU A 194 -0.72 -1.02 -10.97
CA LEU A 194 -0.18 -1.84 -9.87
C LEU A 194 1.06 -2.68 -10.24
N ILE A 195 1.14 -3.21 -11.46
CA ILE A 195 2.27 -4.05 -11.86
C ILE A 195 3.17 -3.24 -12.80
N PRO A 196 4.47 -3.05 -12.48
CA PRO A 196 5.39 -2.34 -13.35
C PRO A 196 5.44 -2.99 -14.74
N ARG A 197 5.47 -2.18 -15.80
CA ARG A 197 5.70 -2.68 -17.15
C ARG A 197 7.18 -2.97 -17.33
N LEU A 198 7.50 -4.13 -17.92
CA LEU A 198 8.87 -4.49 -18.29
C LEU A 198 9.44 -3.61 -19.42
N ARG A 199 8.57 -2.89 -20.15
CA ARG A 199 8.97 -1.92 -21.18
C ARG A 199 8.66 -0.50 -20.70
N PRO A 200 9.67 0.38 -20.55
CA PRO A 200 9.42 1.79 -20.28
C PRO A 200 8.62 2.40 -21.43
N THR A 201 7.49 3.04 -21.12
CA THR A 201 6.78 3.86 -22.09
C THR A 201 7.71 5.02 -22.47
N ARG A 202 8.05 5.16 -23.76
CA ARG A 202 8.84 6.32 -24.25
C ARG A 202 8.15 7.58 -23.76
N ALA A 203 8.86 8.41 -23.00
CA ALA A 203 8.34 9.67 -22.49
C ALA A 203 7.79 10.48 -23.68
N GLY A 204 6.47 10.74 -23.67
CA GLY A 204 5.86 11.67 -24.60
C GLY A 204 6.36 13.10 -24.32
N PRO A 205 6.22 14.04 -25.27
CA PRO A 205 6.78 15.38 -25.17
C PRO A 205 6.35 16.06 -23.86
N ARG A 206 7.30 16.72 -23.17
CA ARG A 206 7.03 17.52 -21.97
C ARG A 206 5.92 18.53 -22.26
N PRO A 207 4.96 18.74 -21.34
CA PRO A 207 3.97 19.81 -21.52
C PRO A 207 4.71 21.15 -21.59
N VAL A 208 4.40 21.91 -22.64
CA VAL A 208 4.94 23.25 -22.88
C VAL A 208 4.53 24.13 -21.71
N GLY A 209 5.51 24.72 -21.04
CA GLY A 209 5.27 25.68 -19.96
C GLY A 209 4.47 26.85 -20.51
N HIS A 210 3.34 27.15 -19.88
CA HIS A 210 2.69 28.45 -20.06
C HIS A 210 3.58 29.50 -19.40
N GLU A 211 4.47 30.10 -20.19
CA GLU A 211 4.97 31.45 -19.93
C GLU A 211 3.75 32.38 -19.96
N ARG A 212 3.42 32.96 -18.80
CA ARG A 212 2.55 34.13 -18.75
C ARG A 212 3.45 35.35 -18.66
N GLN A 213 3.41 36.13 -19.75
CA GLN A 213 3.69 37.56 -19.80
C GLN A 213 2.73 38.33 -18.90
#